data_AF-A0A314UEG7-F1
#
_entry.id   AF-A0A314UEG7-F1
#
_cell.length_a   1.000
_cell.length_b   1.000
_cell.length_c   1.000
_cell.angle_alpha   90.00
_cell.angle_beta   90.00
_cell.angle_gamma   90.00
#
_symmetry.space_group_name_H-M   'P 1'
#
loop_
_entity.id
_entity.type
_entity.pdbx_description
1 polymer ?
#
loop_
_entity_poly.entity_id
_entity_poly.type
_entity_poly.pdbx_seq_one_letter_code
_entity_poly.pdbx_strand_id
1 'polypeptide(L)'
;MISKKLAKAEGLKSARNVKLRYPNGRLWLVKLVICPKSSCKRVEFTTGWGECCQANQMLVRDTMVFEFVKQVQCNFIFSEQYSERQEMSCGT
;
A
#
# COMPACT_ATOMS: atom_id res chain seq x y z
N MET A 1 2.00 -5.43 5.64
CA MET A 1 2.26 -6.82 5.18
C MET A 1 1.07 -7.30 4.38
N ILE A 2 1.27 -7.94 3.22
CA ILE A 2 0.16 -8.44 2.38
C ILE A 2 -0.19 -9.86 2.82
N SER A 3 -1.48 -10.12 3.09
CA SER A 3 -1.91 -11.46 3.49
C SER A 3 -1.76 -12.47 2.35
N LYS A 4 -1.46 -13.73 2.66
CA LYS A 4 -1.29 -14.79 1.63
C LYS A 4 -2.54 -14.99 0.78
N LYS A 5 -3.71 -14.94 1.40
CA LYS A 5 -5.01 -15.15 0.75
C LYS A 5 -5.23 -14.07 -0.30
N LEU A 6 -4.99 -12.81 0.10
CA LEU A 6 -5.07 -11.66 -0.80
C LEU A 6 -4.04 -11.75 -1.93
N ALA A 7 -2.78 -12.03 -1.62
CA ALA A 7 -1.74 -12.17 -2.62
C ALA A 7 -2.01 -13.28 -3.65
N LYS A 8 -2.76 -14.33 -3.28
CA LYS A 8 -3.20 -15.38 -4.19
C LYS A 8 -4.39 -14.92 -5.03
N ALA A 9 -5.42 -14.36 -4.40
CA ALA A 9 -6.65 -13.91 -5.08
C ALA A 9 -6.32 -12.86 -6.16
N GLU A 10 -5.40 -11.96 -5.84
CA GLU A 10 -5.03 -10.83 -6.70
C GLU A 10 -3.81 -11.12 -7.60
N GLY A 11 -3.33 -12.36 -7.70
CA GLY A 11 -2.23 -12.69 -8.62
C GLY A 11 -0.87 -12.05 -8.28
N LEU A 12 -0.70 -11.51 -7.07
CA LEU A 12 0.52 -10.77 -6.68
C LEU A 12 1.76 -11.63 -6.58
N LYS A 13 1.60 -12.96 -6.49
CA LYS A 13 2.73 -13.92 -6.47
C LYS A 13 3.45 -14.03 -7.81
N SER A 14 2.83 -13.64 -8.91
CA SER A 14 3.45 -13.60 -10.24
C SER A 14 3.76 -12.18 -10.70
N ALA A 15 3.27 -11.17 -9.97
CA ALA A 15 3.50 -9.76 -10.29
C ALA A 15 4.86 -9.29 -9.76
N ARG A 16 5.61 -8.56 -10.59
CA ARG A 16 6.88 -7.93 -10.19
C ARG A 16 6.68 -6.55 -9.56
N ASN A 17 5.64 -5.83 -9.99
CA ASN A 17 5.30 -4.49 -9.50
C ASN A 17 3.79 -4.34 -9.42
N VAL A 18 3.34 -3.41 -8.58
CA VAL A 18 1.94 -2.95 -8.48
C VAL A 18 1.91 -1.43 -8.60
N LYS A 19 0.83 -0.89 -9.16
CA LYS A 19 0.56 0.55 -9.13
C LYS A 19 -0.35 0.86 -7.94
N LEU A 20 0.14 1.68 -7.01
CA LEU A 20 -0.66 2.25 -5.94
C LEU A 20 -1.18 3.61 -6.41
N ARG A 21 -2.50 3.77 -6.47
CA ARG A 21 -3.16 5.01 -6.86
C ARG A 21 -3.80 5.67 -5.65
N TYR A 22 -3.48 6.94 -5.42
CA TYR A 22 -4.14 7.78 -4.43
C TYR A 22 -5.40 8.43 -5.03
N PRO A 23 -6.43 8.75 -4.23
CA PRO A 23 -7.65 9.39 -4.71
C PRO A 23 -7.39 10.75 -5.38
N ASN A 24 -6.36 11.49 -4.94
CA ASN A 24 -5.99 12.77 -5.57
C ASN A 24 -5.24 12.62 -6.92
N GLY A 25 -5.12 11.40 -7.45
CA GLY A 25 -4.47 11.12 -8.73
C GLY A 25 -2.98 10.80 -8.65
N ARG A 26 -2.33 10.93 -7.49
CA ARG A 26 -0.93 10.48 -7.30
C ARG A 26 -0.81 8.97 -7.53
N LEU A 27 0.33 8.54 -8.06
CA LEU A 27 0.58 7.15 -8.39
C LEU A 27 2.02 6.77 -8.04
N TRP A 28 2.19 5.63 -7.37
CA TRP A 28 3.49 5.05 -7.05
C TRP A 28 3.61 3.66 -7.69
N LEU A 29 4.71 3.43 -8.40
CA LEU A 29 5.07 2.10 -8.86
C LEU A 29 5.87 1.40 -7.75
N VAL A 30 5.30 0.35 -7.17
CA VAL A 30 5.88 -0.35 -6.02
C VAL A 30 6.29 -1.75 -6.42
N LYS A 31 7.53 -2.12 -6.12
CA LYS A 31 8.08 -3.43 -6.42
C LYS A 31 7.63 -4.47 -5.39
N LEU A 32 7.23 -5.63 -5.89
CA LEU A 32 6.87 -6.80 -5.10
C LEU A 32 8.05 -7.77 -5.03
N VAL A 33 8.32 -8.28 -3.84
CA VAL A 33 9.28 -9.37 -3.62
C VAL A 33 8.58 -10.50 -2.88
N ILE A 34 8.81 -11.73 -3.35
CA ILE A 34 8.40 -12.94 -2.64
C ILE A 34 9.56 -13.33 -1.73
N CYS A 35 9.36 -13.31 -0.42
CA CYS A 35 10.40 -13.66 0.54
C CYS A 35 10.50 -15.19 0.65
N PRO A 36 11.56 -15.82 0.07
CA PRO A 36 11.66 -17.27 -0.05
C PRO A 36 11.96 -17.95 1.29
N LYS A 37 12.60 -17.22 2.22
CA LYS A 37 12.95 -17.71 3.57
C LYS A 37 11.77 -17.82 4.52
N SER A 38 10.61 -17.27 4.16
CA SER A 38 9.40 -17.48 4.95
C SER A 38 8.80 -18.83 4.57
N SER A 39 8.47 -19.67 5.55
CA SER A 39 7.66 -20.92 5.40
C SER A 39 6.30 -20.71 4.69
N CYS A 40 6.03 -19.47 4.31
CA CYS A 40 4.78 -18.87 3.97
C CYS A 40 4.80 -18.21 2.58
N LYS A 41 5.97 -18.07 1.92
CA LYS A 41 6.14 -17.31 0.67
C LYS A 41 5.41 -15.97 0.72
N ARG A 42 5.76 -15.14 1.70
CA ARG A 42 5.19 -13.80 1.93
C ARG A 42 5.51 -12.88 0.75
N VAL A 43 4.56 -11.99 0.44
CA VAL A 43 4.74 -10.92 -0.56
C VAL A 43 4.88 -9.60 0.18
N GLU A 44 5.94 -8.86 -0.14
CA GLU A 44 6.28 -7.59 0.49
C GLU A 44 6.44 -6.48 -0.55
N PHE A 45 6.04 -5.27 -0.17
CA PHE A 45 6.37 -4.05 -0.90
C PHE A 45 7.80 -3.64 -0.58
N THR A 46 8.55 -3.24 -1.60
CA THR A 46 9.97 -2.89 -1.47
C THR A 46 10.25 -1.51 -2.08
N THR A 47 10.96 -1.43 -3.21
CA THR A 47 11.23 -0.17 -3.92
C THR A 47 9.93 0.56 -4.25
N GLY A 48 9.88 1.87 -4.04
CA GLY A 48 8.70 2.71 -4.25
C GLY A 48 7.75 2.78 -3.04
N TRP A 49 7.91 1.90 -2.05
CA TRP A 49 7.06 1.87 -0.87
C TRP A 49 7.40 2.98 0.13
N GLY A 50 8.69 3.20 0.40
CA GLY A 50 9.14 4.23 1.34
C GLY A 50 8.73 5.62 0.88
N GLU A 51 8.84 5.88 -0.42
CA GLU A 51 8.43 7.12 -1.07
C GLU A 51 6.92 7.33 -0.96
N CYS A 52 6.12 6.27 -1.13
CA CYS A 52 4.68 6.31 -0.90
C CYS A 52 4.35 6.64 0.57
N CYS A 53 4.98 5.96 1.53
CA CYS A 53 4.78 6.21 2.95
C CYS A 53 5.13 7.66 3.33
N GLN A 54 6.28 8.15 2.87
CA GLN A 54 6.74 9.51 3.14
C GLN A 54 5.81 10.56 2.53
N ALA A 55 5.41 10.38 1.26
CA ALA A 55 4.54 11.32 0.56
C ALA A 55 3.14 11.43 1.18
N ASN A 56 2.72 10.41 1.94
CA ASN A 56 1.45 10.41 2.67
C ASN A 56 1.63 10.43 4.19
N GLN A 57 2.81 10.80 4.69
CA GLN A 57 3.13 10.98 6.12
C GLN A 57 2.72 9.79 7.01
N MET A 58 2.87 8.57 6.49
CA MET A 58 2.48 7.38 7.21
C MET A 58 3.42 7.05 8.36
N LEU A 59 2.84 6.76 9.52
CA LEU A 59 3.58 6.35 10.70
C LEU A 59 3.47 4.84 10.94
N VAL A 60 4.45 4.31 11.70
CA VAL A 60 4.37 2.94 12.22
C VAL A 60 3.12 2.86 13.09
N ARG A 61 2.23 1.90 12.81
CA ARG A 61 0.90 1.64 13.40
C ARG A 61 -0.29 2.28 12.68
N ASP A 62 -0.06 3.16 11.71
CA ASP A 62 -1.17 3.61 10.86
C ASP A 62 -1.66 2.42 9.99
N THR A 63 -2.99 2.33 9.82
CA THR A 63 -3.61 1.30 9.00
C THR A 63 -3.92 1.84 7.62
N MET A 64 -3.63 1.01 6.61
CA MET A 64 -3.80 1.33 5.21
C MET A 64 -4.82 0.37 4.59
N VAL A 65 -5.85 0.91 3.93
CA VAL A 65 -6.84 0.12 3.19
C VAL A 65 -6.51 0.20 1.70
N PHE A 66 -6.46 -0.96 1.05
CA PHE A 66 -6.22 -1.07 -0.38
C PHE A 66 -7.45 -1.69 -1.03
N GLU A 67 -7.98 -1.04 -2.06
CA GLU A 67 -8.98 -1.61 -2.94
C GLU A 67 -8.29 -2.07 -4.22
N PHE A 68 -8.43 -3.35 -4.59
CA PHE A 68 -7.86 -3.89 -5.81
C PHE A 68 -8.85 -3.68 -6.96
N VAL A 69 -8.49 -2.82 -7.92
CA VAL A 69 -9.37 -2.45 -9.05
C VAL A 69 -9.15 -3.41 -10.23
N LYS A 70 -7.93 -3.94 -10.37
CA LYS A 70 -7.51 -4.99 -11.32
C LYS A 70 -6.37 -5.78 -10.69
N GLN A 71 -6.06 -6.99 -11.19
CA GLN A 71 -5.03 -7.90 -10.64
C GLN A 71 -3.62 -7.28 -10.41
N VAL A 72 -3.32 -6.10 -10.94
CA VAL A 72 -2.03 -5.39 -10.76
C VAL A 72 -2.18 -3.89 -10.43
N GLN A 73 -3.38 -3.45 -10.03
CA GLN A 73 -3.67 -2.06 -9.71
C GLN A 73 -4.51 -1.94 -8.44
N CYS A 74 -4.00 -1.17 -7.48
CA CYS A 74 -4.67 -0.90 -6.21
C CYS A 74 -4.99 0.58 -6.05
N ASN A 75 -6.21 0.90 -5.64
CA ASN A 75 -6.56 2.18 -5.04
C ASN A 75 -6.16 2.16 -3.57
N PHE A 76 -5.74 3.32 -3.09
CA PHE A 76 -5.34 3.55 -1.73
C PHE A 76 -6.41 4.36 -0.98
N ILE A 77 -6.93 3.85 0.13
CA ILE A 77 -7.96 4.50 0.94
C ILE A 77 -7.47 4.57 2.39
N PHE A 78 -7.47 5.77 2.97
CA PHE A 78 -7.19 5.95 4.40
C PHE A 78 -8.44 5.61 5.22
N SER A 79 -8.30 4.81 6.28
CA SER A 79 -9.37 4.66 7.28
C SER A 79 -9.50 5.95 8.09
N GLU A 80 -10.73 6.37 8.37
CA GLU A 80 -11.24 7.63 8.99
C GLU A 80 -10.40 8.36 10.05
N GLN A 81 -9.39 7.75 10.68
CA GLN A 81 -8.57 8.38 11.72
C GLN A 81 -7.59 9.46 11.20
N TYR A 82 -7.47 9.63 9.88
CA TYR A 82 -6.59 10.63 9.28
C TYR A 82 -7.28 12.00 9.07
N SER A 83 -8.61 12.06 9.12
CA SER A 83 -9.37 13.31 8.92
C SER A 83 -9.05 14.36 9.99
N GLU A 84 -8.90 13.93 11.25
CA GLU A 84 -8.61 14.84 12.37
C GLU A 84 -7.18 15.41 12.34
N ARG A 85 -6.21 14.73 11.69
CA ARG A 85 -4.82 15.22 11.61
C ARG A 85 -4.65 16.38 10.60
N GLN A 86 -5.56 16.54 9.64
CA GLN A 86 -5.51 17.67 8.70
C GLN A 86 -6.23 18.92 9.22
N GLU A 87 -7.27 18.79 10.06
CA GLU A 87 -7.93 19.98 10.62
C GLU A 87 -7.06 20.72 11.65
N MET A 88 -6.14 20.04 12.34
CA MET A 88 -5.22 20.69 13.30
C MET A 88 -4.06 21.47 12.65
N SER A 89 -3.87 21.41 11.33
CA SER A 89 -2.84 22.21 10.63
C SER A 89 -3.38 23.48 9.98
N CYS A 90 -4.68 23.78 10.14
CA CYS A 90 -5.32 25.02 9.72
C CYS A 90 -5.98 25.74 10.92
N GLY A 91 -5.21 25.93 12.00
CA GLY A 91 -5.54 26.85 13.09
C GLY A 91 -4.39 27.83 13.28
N THR A 92 -4.71 29.13 13.23
CA THR A 92 -3.83 30.31 13.14
C THR A 92 -2.80 30.43 14.26
#